data_AF-A0A8D5AN64-F1
#
_entry.id   AF-A0A8D5AN64-F1
#
_cell.length_a   1.000
_cell.length_b   1.000
_cell.length_c   1.000
_cell.angle_alpha   90.00
_cell.angle_beta   90.00
_cell.angle_gamma   90.00
#
_symmetry.space_group_name_H-M   'P 1'
#
loop_
_entity.id
_entity.type
_entity.pdbx_description
1 polymer ?
#
loop_
_entity_poly.entity_id
_entity_poly.type
_entity_poly.pdbx_seq_one_letter_code
_entity_poly.pdbx_strand_id
1 'polypeptide(L)'
;MKRRFAIKGGSPREQRGATLMVAMVFMGILAVLGASAATNTGLQERMAGNSRNRDLAFQAAEAALQDAENTLTAWRVSAFDGSAAGLTVYDATRANDAVYWGDMANWASYKTPAYNLNQVAEQPRYVVEKMPCVSNTEHYRVTARGVGGDSNAVVVLQAVYSYTPNPGPCLP
;
A
#
# COMPACT_ATOMS: atom_id res chain seq x y z
N MET A 1 -75.53 -59.91 14.18
CA MET A 1 -74.97 -59.75 12.82
C MET A 1 -73.66 -58.98 12.91
N LYS A 2 -72.53 -59.61 12.58
CA LYS A 2 -71.18 -59.01 12.59
C LYS A 2 -70.76 -58.74 11.14
N ARG A 3 -70.38 -57.50 10.79
CA ARG A 3 -69.62 -57.21 9.56
C ARG A 3 -68.34 -56.48 9.97
N ARG A 4 -67.20 -57.18 9.85
CA ARG A 4 -65.86 -56.64 10.08
C ARG A 4 -65.41 -55.94 8.79
N PHE A 5 -65.05 -54.67 8.87
CA PHE A 5 -64.37 -53.96 7.79
C PHE A 5 -62.90 -54.40 7.76
N ALA A 6 -62.46 -54.98 6.66
CA ALA A 6 -61.06 -55.30 6.39
C ALA A 6 -60.41 -54.11 5.66
N ILE A 7 -59.44 -53.44 6.30
CA ILE A 7 -58.59 -52.43 5.67
C ILE A 7 -57.58 -53.18 4.80
N LYS A 8 -57.69 -53.05 3.48
CA LYS A 8 -56.74 -53.59 2.51
C LYS A 8 -55.53 -52.65 2.45
N GLY A 9 -54.44 -53.01 3.15
CA GLY A 9 -53.17 -52.27 3.07
C GLY A 9 -52.56 -52.41 1.67
N GLY A 10 -52.49 -51.30 0.93
CA GLY A 10 -51.76 -51.24 -0.34
C GLY A 10 -50.26 -51.17 -0.08
N SER A 11 -49.49 -52.03 -0.74
CA SER A 11 -48.02 -52.02 -0.69
C SER A 11 -47.48 -50.70 -1.28
N PRO A 12 -46.63 -49.94 -0.59
CA PRO A 12 -45.96 -48.80 -1.18
C PRO A 12 -45.04 -49.28 -2.31
N ARG A 13 -45.26 -48.81 -3.53
CA ARG A 13 -44.34 -49.03 -4.66
C ARG A 13 -43.01 -48.36 -4.32
N GLU A 14 -41.94 -49.13 -4.25
CA GLU A 14 -40.57 -48.65 -4.01
C GLU A 14 -40.07 -47.81 -5.19
N GLN A 15 -40.25 -46.50 -5.15
CA GLN A 15 -39.49 -45.54 -5.97
C GLN A 15 -38.15 -45.27 -5.29
N ARG A 16 -37.15 -46.14 -5.49
CA ARG A 16 -35.84 -46.05 -4.82
C ARG A 16 -34.69 -45.50 -5.67
N GLY A 17 -34.90 -45.13 -6.93
CA GLY A 17 -33.81 -44.67 -7.83
C GLY A 17 -33.76 -43.17 -8.12
N ALA A 18 -34.92 -42.52 -8.33
CA ALA A 18 -34.97 -41.16 -8.88
C ALA A 18 -34.62 -40.05 -7.86
N THR A 19 -34.93 -40.27 -6.58
CA THR A 19 -34.73 -39.27 -5.51
C THR A 19 -33.26 -38.90 -5.33
N LEU A 20 -32.36 -39.88 -5.45
CA LEU A 20 -30.92 -39.65 -5.28
C LEU A 20 -30.33 -38.84 -6.44
N MET A 21 -30.79 -39.10 -7.68
CA MET A 21 -30.42 -38.30 -8.85
C MET A 21 -30.85 -36.84 -8.71
N VAL A 22 -32.10 -36.61 -8.33
CA VAL A 22 -32.63 -35.25 -8.12
C VAL A 22 -31.89 -34.54 -6.99
N ALA A 23 -31.66 -35.23 -5.86
CA ALA A 23 -30.89 -34.69 -4.74
C ALA A 23 -29.44 -34.34 -5.15
N MET A 24 -28.78 -35.17 -5.96
CA MET A 24 -27.43 -34.90 -6.44
C MET A 24 -27.36 -33.71 -7.39
N VAL A 25 -28.35 -33.54 -8.28
CA VAL A 25 -28.43 -32.36 -9.16
C VAL A 25 -28.62 -31.09 -8.33
N PHE A 26 -29.55 -31.09 -7.37
CA PHE A 26 -29.73 -29.94 -6.47
C PHE A 26 -28.50 -29.65 -5.62
N MET A 27 -27.86 -30.69 -5.06
CA MET A 27 -26.61 -30.56 -4.29
C MET A 27 -25.50 -29.96 -5.17
N GLY A 28 -25.38 -30.39 -6.43
CA GLY A 28 -24.43 -29.86 -7.38
C GLY A 28 -24.66 -28.38 -7.70
N ILE A 29 -25.91 -27.98 -7.93
CA ILE A 29 -26.26 -26.57 -8.16
C ILE A 29 -25.88 -25.72 -6.94
N LEU A 30 -26.25 -26.15 -5.73
CA LEU A 30 -25.90 -25.44 -4.49
C LEU A 30 -24.38 -25.39 -4.28
N ALA A 31 -23.65 -26.45 -4.59
CA ALA A 31 -22.20 -26.49 -4.48
C ALA A 31 -21.51 -25.50 -5.43
N VAL A 32 -21.96 -25.39 -6.69
CA VAL A 32 -21.41 -24.43 -7.65
C VAL A 32 -21.69 -22.99 -7.24
N LEU A 33 -22.90 -22.71 -6.74
CA LEU A 33 -23.26 -21.39 -6.20
C LEU A 33 -22.41 -21.04 -4.97
N GLY A 34 -22.23 -21.99 -4.05
CA GLY A 34 -21.37 -21.81 -2.87
C GLY A 34 -19.90 -21.57 -3.24
N ALA A 35 -19.35 -22.33 -4.18
CA ALA A 35 -17.97 -22.17 -4.64
C ALA A 35 -17.73 -20.81 -5.32
N SER A 36 -18.69 -20.34 -6.11
CA SER A 36 -18.63 -19.03 -6.78
C SER A 36 -18.65 -17.88 -5.76
N ALA A 37 -19.47 -17.98 -4.72
CA ALA A 37 -19.48 -17.00 -3.63
C ALA A 37 -18.14 -16.98 -2.87
N ALA A 38 -17.61 -18.15 -2.51
CA ALA A 38 -16.35 -18.27 -1.77
C ALA A 38 -15.16 -17.70 -2.54
N THR A 39 -15.07 -17.96 -3.85
CA THR A 39 -13.99 -17.42 -4.70
C THR A 39 -14.05 -15.89 -4.82
N ASN A 40 -15.25 -15.32 -4.98
CA ASN A 40 -15.43 -13.87 -5.03
C ASN A 40 -15.05 -13.19 -3.71
N THR A 41 -15.46 -13.76 -2.57
CA THR A 41 -15.05 -13.25 -1.25
C THR A 41 -13.53 -13.27 -1.08
N GLY A 42 -12.86 -14.36 -1.51
CA GLY A 42 -11.40 -14.44 -1.45
C GLY A 42 -10.68 -13.38 -2.29
N LEU A 43 -11.22 -13.04 -3.47
CA LEU A 43 -10.67 -11.95 -4.29
C LEU A 43 -10.88 -10.58 -3.63
N GLN A 44 -12.05 -10.33 -3.05
CA GLN A 44 -12.35 -9.07 -2.37
C GLN A 44 -11.46 -8.86 -1.13
N GLU A 45 -11.20 -9.91 -0.36
CA GLU A 45 -10.30 -9.85 0.80
C GLU A 45 -8.87 -9.49 0.37
N ARG A 46 -8.34 -10.12 -0.69
CA ARG A 46 -7.01 -9.80 -1.23
C ARG A 46 -6.92 -8.37 -1.76
N MET A 47 -7.94 -7.90 -2.46
CA MET A 47 -8.00 -6.52 -2.94
C MET A 47 -8.07 -5.52 -1.79
N ALA A 48 -8.89 -5.78 -0.77
CA ALA A 48 -8.99 -4.96 0.43
C ALA A 48 -7.65 -4.93 1.20
N GLY A 49 -6.98 -6.07 1.32
CA GLY A 49 -5.64 -6.18 1.91
C GLY A 49 -4.61 -5.35 1.16
N ASN A 50 -4.52 -5.50 -0.17
CA ASN A 50 -3.59 -4.71 -1.00
C ASN A 50 -3.91 -3.21 -0.97
N SER A 51 -5.18 -2.81 -1.01
CA SER A 51 -5.58 -1.40 -0.88
C SER A 51 -5.13 -0.82 0.45
N ARG A 52 -5.47 -1.49 1.56
CA ARG A 52 -5.05 -1.09 2.90
C ARG A 52 -3.53 -0.97 3.01
N ASN A 53 -2.80 -1.89 2.39
CA ASN A 53 -1.35 -1.89 2.44
C ASN A 53 -0.74 -0.70 1.67
N ARG A 54 -1.34 -0.33 0.53
CA ARG A 54 -0.98 0.89 -0.21
C ARG A 54 -1.32 2.16 0.58
N ASP A 55 -2.44 2.19 1.28
CA ASP A 55 -2.82 3.33 2.12
C ASP A 55 -1.84 3.51 3.28
N LEU A 56 -1.41 2.43 3.93
CA LEU A 56 -0.35 2.45 4.95
C LEU A 56 0.98 2.96 4.39
N ALA A 57 1.38 2.47 3.21
CA ALA A 57 2.59 2.94 2.54
C ALA A 57 2.52 4.44 2.22
N PHE A 58 1.36 4.95 1.78
CA PHE A 58 1.14 6.36 1.53
C PHE A 58 1.27 7.20 2.80
N GLN A 59 0.60 6.79 3.88
CA GLN A 59 0.70 7.47 5.19
C GLN A 59 2.15 7.48 5.71
N ALA A 60 2.89 6.38 5.52
CA ALA A 60 4.29 6.30 5.89
C ALA A 60 5.18 7.27 5.08
N ALA A 61 4.93 7.38 3.77
CA ALA A 61 5.63 8.34 2.91
C ALA A 61 5.31 9.79 3.31
N GLU A 62 4.05 10.08 3.63
CA GLU A 62 3.60 11.40 4.11
C GLU A 62 4.25 11.77 5.46
N ALA A 63 4.33 10.83 6.39
CA ALA A 63 5.04 11.03 7.66
C ALA A 63 6.52 11.39 7.44
N ALA A 64 7.19 10.75 6.47
CA ALA A 64 8.55 11.10 6.11
C ALA A 64 8.68 12.50 5.49
N LEU A 65 7.74 12.91 4.62
CA LEU A 65 7.68 14.29 4.14
C LEU A 65 7.45 15.29 5.27
N GLN A 66 6.55 14.97 6.20
CA GLN A 66 6.25 15.82 7.35
C GLN A 66 7.47 15.99 8.27
N ASP A 67 8.25 14.94 8.50
CA ASP A 67 9.50 15.03 9.26
C ASP A 67 10.55 15.90 8.54
N ALA A 68 10.65 15.78 7.22
CA ALA A 68 11.51 16.64 6.41
C ALA A 68 11.09 18.11 6.52
N GLU A 69 9.79 18.41 6.45
CA GLU A 69 9.26 19.76 6.60
C GLU A 69 9.54 20.34 7.99
N ASN A 70 9.28 19.57 9.04
CA ASN A 70 9.52 19.98 10.43
C ASN A 70 11.01 20.26 10.71
N THR A 71 11.91 19.62 9.97
CA THR A 71 13.36 19.80 10.12
C THR A 71 13.97 20.76 9.10
N LEU A 72 13.16 21.45 8.29
CA LEU A 72 13.59 22.33 7.19
C LEU A 72 14.61 23.37 7.60
N THR A 73 14.37 24.04 8.73
CA THR A 73 15.29 25.09 9.23
C THR A 73 16.66 24.55 9.61
N ALA A 74 16.76 23.27 9.99
CA ALA A 74 18.01 22.63 10.39
C ALA A 74 18.80 22.09 9.18
N TRP A 75 18.15 21.35 8.27
CA TRP A 75 18.88 20.80 7.12
C TRP A 75 19.22 21.85 6.06
N ARG A 76 18.48 22.95 5.95
CA ARG A 76 18.74 23.99 4.92
C ARG A 76 20.12 24.64 5.06
N VAL A 77 20.62 24.74 6.30
CA VAL A 77 21.92 25.32 6.63
C VAL A 77 23.04 24.28 6.67
N SER A 78 22.72 23.02 6.39
CA SER A 78 23.68 21.92 6.34
C SER A 78 24.31 21.80 4.95
N ALA A 79 25.46 21.13 4.87
CA ALA A 79 26.06 20.78 3.58
C ALA A 79 25.23 19.70 2.87
N PHE A 80 25.03 19.87 1.56
CA PHE A 80 24.35 18.91 0.67
C PHE A 80 25.34 18.02 -0.11
N ASP A 81 26.52 17.80 0.45
CA ASP A 81 27.62 17.05 -0.17
C ASP A 81 27.49 15.51 0.02
N GLY A 82 26.37 15.03 0.56
CA GLY A 82 26.15 13.61 0.86
C GLY A 82 26.80 13.12 2.15
N SER A 83 27.48 13.97 2.93
CA SER A 83 28.05 13.60 4.23
C SER A 83 27.00 13.31 5.29
N ALA A 84 25.85 14.01 5.22
CA ALA A 84 24.68 13.75 6.03
C ALA A 84 23.70 12.83 5.27
N ALA A 85 23.12 11.87 5.98
CA ALA A 85 22.13 10.94 5.43
C ALA A 85 20.99 11.70 4.77
N GLY A 86 20.75 11.42 3.48
CA GLY A 86 19.64 12.00 2.72
C GLY A 86 19.78 13.47 2.38
N LEU A 87 20.93 14.14 2.51
CA LEU A 87 21.13 15.51 1.99
C LEU A 87 22.08 15.49 0.79
N THR A 88 21.57 15.78 -0.40
CA THR A 88 22.35 15.70 -1.65
C THR A 88 22.13 16.91 -2.56
N VAL A 89 23.11 17.29 -3.36
CA VAL A 89 22.88 18.28 -4.43
C VAL A 89 22.02 17.64 -5.53
N TYR A 90 21.10 18.42 -6.09
CA TYR A 90 20.35 18.01 -7.27
C TYR A 90 21.30 17.74 -8.45
N ASP A 91 21.13 16.57 -9.07
CA ASP A 91 21.84 16.17 -10.27
C ASP A 91 20.84 16.02 -11.42
N ALA A 92 20.97 16.87 -12.45
CA ALA A 92 20.11 16.85 -13.62
C ALA A 92 20.31 15.60 -14.51
N THR A 93 21.45 14.91 -14.37
CA THR A 93 21.74 13.67 -15.11
C THR A 93 21.12 12.44 -14.46
N ARG A 94 20.74 12.55 -13.18
CA ARG A 94 20.11 11.48 -12.42
C ARG A 94 18.65 11.32 -12.84
N ALA A 95 18.25 10.09 -13.13
CA ALA A 95 16.86 9.76 -13.44
C ALA A 95 15.94 10.15 -12.28
N ASN A 96 14.74 10.63 -12.61
CA ASN A 96 13.69 11.01 -11.64
C ASN A 96 12.35 10.38 -12.04
N ASP A 97 12.35 9.08 -12.28
CA ASP A 97 11.20 8.29 -12.68
C ASP A 97 10.90 7.15 -11.69
N ALA A 98 9.84 6.40 -11.95
CA ALA A 98 9.41 5.31 -11.08
C ALA A 98 10.47 4.18 -11.00
N VAL A 99 11.25 3.94 -12.06
CA VAL A 99 12.28 2.90 -12.07
C VAL A 99 13.44 3.30 -11.16
N TYR A 100 13.91 4.53 -11.26
CA TYR A 100 14.98 5.02 -10.41
C TYR A 100 14.58 4.96 -8.92
N TRP A 101 13.42 5.51 -8.57
CA TRP A 101 12.97 5.54 -7.17
C TRP A 101 12.49 4.17 -6.65
N GLY A 102 12.08 3.26 -7.53
CA GLY A 102 11.71 1.90 -7.16
C GLY A 102 12.91 1.01 -6.87
N ASP A 103 13.89 1.00 -7.79
CA ASP A 103 14.89 -0.06 -7.84
C ASP A 103 16.35 0.42 -7.74
N MET A 104 16.65 1.65 -8.15
CA MET A 104 18.04 2.13 -8.26
C MET A 104 18.45 3.02 -7.09
N ALA A 105 17.51 3.76 -6.49
CA ALA A 105 17.77 4.67 -5.40
C ALA A 105 18.25 3.90 -4.16
N ASN A 106 19.38 4.33 -3.59
CA ASN A 106 19.93 3.72 -2.39
C ASN A 106 19.19 4.22 -1.13
N TRP A 107 17.95 3.75 -0.95
CA TRP A 107 17.09 4.10 0.18
C TRP A 107 17.78 3.88 1.53
N ALA A 108 18.61 2.83 1.66
CA ALA A 108 19.30 2.52 2.92
C ALA A 108 20.21 3.65 3.43
N SER A 109 20.73 4.50 2.53
CA SER A 109 21.58 5.66 2.87
C SER A 109 20.81 6.95 3.12
N TYR A 110 19.49 6.95 2.93
CA TYR A 110 18.65 8.13 3.12
C TYR A 110 18.10 8.22 4.54
N LYS A 111 17.62 9.42 4.89
CA LYS A 111 17.21 9.77 6.25
C LYS A 111 15.92 9.05 6.62
N THR A 112 15.85 8.55 7.86
CA THR A 112 14.61 8.08 8.48
C THR A 112 14.02 9.18 9.36
N PRO A 113 12.69 9.27 9.52
CA PRO A 113 12.08 10.17 10.49
C PRO A 113 12.59 9.95 11.91
N ALA A 114 12.49 11.00 12.74
CA ALA A 114 12.94 10.92 14.13
C ALA A 114 12.05 10.00 15.00
N TYR A 115 10.91 9.59 14.50
CA TYR A 115 9.93 8.74 15.17
C TYR A 115 9.67 7.46 14.37
N ASN A 116 9.32 6.40 15.08
CA ASN A 116 9.01 5.10 14.50
C ASN A 116 7.52 5.00 14.21
N LEU A 117 7.18 4.53 13.01
CA LEU A 117 5.83 4.13 12.68
C LEU A 117 5.60 2.66 13.09
N ASN A 118 4.37 2.37 13.49
CA ASN A 118 3.89 1.02 13.72
C ASN A 118 3.20 0.49 12.47
N GLN A 119 3.09 -0.83 12.34
CA GLN A 119 2.34 -1.50 11.25
C GLN A 119 2.92 -1.29 9.83
N VAL A 120 4.18 -0.87 9.75
CA VAL A 120 4.96 -0.81 8.51
C VAL A 120 6.01 -1.93 8.50
N ALA A 121 6.30 -2.47 7.33
CA ALA A 121 7.32 -3.51 7.15
C ALA A 121 8.75 -2.93 7.20
N GLU A 122 8.91 -1.66 6.80
CA GLU A 122 10.15 -0.90 6.91
C GLU A 122 9.81 0.55 7.30
N GLN A 123 10.65 1.19 8.12
CA GLN A 123 10.47 2.61 8.41
C GLN A 123 10.61 3.43 7.13
N PRO A 124 9.79 4.48 6.97
CA PRO A 124 9.85 5.32 5.78
C PRO A 124 11.17 6.10 5.75
N ARG A 125 11.56 6.53 4.56
CA ARG A 125 12.83 7.22 4.33
C ARG A 125 12.65 8.37 3.38
N TYR A 126 13.50 9.38 3.48
CA TYR A 126 13.47 10.52 2.58
C TYR A 126 14.86 11.06 2.26
N VAL A 127 14.97 11.65 1.07
CA VAL A 127 16.12 12.42 0.61
C VAL A 127 15.68 13.84 0.28
N VAL A 128 16.50 14.79 0.65
CA VAL A 128 16.39 16.21 0.30
C VAL A 128 17.48 16.50 -0.73
N GLU A 129 17.06 16.97 -1.89
CA GLU A 129 17.92 17.43 -2.96
C GLU A 129 17.89 18.95 -3.04
N LYS A 130 19.04 19.60 -2.90
CA LYS A 130 19.17 21.04 -3.09
C LYS A 130 19.24 21.37 -4.57
N MET A 131 18.25 22.09 -5.08
CA MET A 131 18.20 22.54 -6.47
C MET A 131 19.00 23.83 -6.66
N PRO A 132 19.37 24.18 -7.90
CA PRO A 132 19.95 25.49 -8.20
C PRO A 132 19.05 26.62 -7.70
N CYS A 133 19.66 27.62 -7.08
CA CYS A 133 18.96 28.82 -6.68
C CYS A 133 18.46 29.61 -7.88
N VAL A 134 17.28 30.20 -7.74
CA VAL A 134 16.73 31.14 -8.71
C VAL A 134 16.61 32.50 -8.03
N SER A 135 17.41 33.47 -8.49
CA SER A 135 17.58 34.76 -7.81
C SER A 135 18.08 34.58 -6.37
N ASN A 136 17.21 34.79 -5.37
CA ASN A 136 17.50 34.61 -3.94
C ASN A 136 16.58 33.56 -3.30
N THR A 137 15.93 32.72 -4.10
CA THR A 137 15.04 31.67 -3.61
C THR A 137 15.77 30.33 -3.70
N GLU A 138 15.94 29.72 -2.53
CA GLU A 138 16.43 28.35 -2.38
C GLU A 138 15.30 27.38 -2.72
N HIS A 139 15.60 26.38 -3.55
CA HIS A 139 14.64 25.34 -3.93
C HIS A 139 15.15 23.97 -3.48
N TYR A 140 14.26 23.17 -2.91
CA TYR A 140 14.58 21.83 -2.43
C TYR A 140 13.54 20.84 -2.92
N ARG A 141 13.99 19.70 -3.45
CA ARG A 141 13.13 18.54 -3.71
C ARG A 141 13.23 17.61 -2.52
N VAL A 142 12.11 17.19 -1.97
CA VAL A 142 12.08 16.10 -1.00
C VAL A 142 11.40 14.91 -1.65
N THR A 143 12.08 13.79 -1.71
CA THR A 143 11.51 12.52 -2.16
C THR A 143 11.44 11.57 -0.99
N ALA A 144 10.25 11.11 -0.66
CA ALA A 144 9.98 10.20 0.45
C ALA A 144 9.45 8.86 -0.05
N ARG A 145 9.91 7.78 0.55
CA ARG A 145 9.41 6.42 0.37
C ARG A 145 8.77 5.92 1.64
N GLY A 146 7.55 5.42 1.51
CA GLY A 146 6.87 4.64 2.52
C GLY A 146 6.72 3.19 2.07
N VAL A 147 6.78 2.28 3.04
CA VAL A 147 6.52 0.86 2.86
C VAL A 147 5.31 0.49 3.73
N GLY A 148 4.35 -0.23 3.15
CA GLY A 148 3.17 -0.68 3.87
C GLY A 148 3.51 -1.74 4.93
N GLY A 149 2.48 -2.34 5.54
CA GLY A 149 2.62 -3.50 6.42
C GLY A 149 3.15 -4.78 5.75
N ASP A 150 3.14 -4.87 4.42
CA ASP A 150 3.97 -5.82 3.65
C ASP A 150 5.04 -5.07 2.84
N SER A 151 6.16 -5.74 2.55
CA SER A 151 7.30 -5.17 1.82
C SER A 151 7.06 -4.94 0.33
N ASN A 152 5.89 -5.29 -0.20
CA ASN A 152 5.54 -5.16 -1.62
C ASN A 152 4.77 -3.87 -1.91
N ALA A 153 3.99 -3.33 -0.95
CA ALA A 153 3.40 -2.01 -1.14
C ALA A 153 4.42 -0.92 -0.80
N VAL A 154 4.97 -0.33 -1.85
CA VAL A 154 5.86 0.82 -1.76
C VAL A 154 5.17 2.01 -2.42
N VAL A 155 5.19 3.15 -1.74
CA VAL A 155 4.72 4.43 -2.27
C VAL A 155 5.85 5.44 -2.17
N VAL A 156 6.06 6.19 -3.25
CA VAL A 156 7.03 7.28 -3.31
C VAL A 156 6.27 8.58 -3.55
N LEU A 157 6.51 9.56 -2.68
CA LEU A 157 5.95 10.91 -2.78
C LEU A 157 7.07 11.92 -2.98
N GLN A 158 6.75 13.02 -3.66
CA GLN A 158 7.71 14.08 -3.92
C GLN A 158 7.08 15.44 -3.63
N ALA A 159 7.78 16.27 -2.87
CA ALA A 159 7.41 17.64 -2.57
C ALA A 159 8.55 18.59 -2.99
N VAL A 160 8.20 19.85 -3.29
CA VAL A 160 9.17 20.91 -3.56
C VAL A 160 8.94 22.04 -2.59
N TYR A 161 10.00 22.44 -1.89
CA TYR A 161 9.99 23.56 -0.96
C TYR A 161 10.79 24.72 -1.54
N SER A 162 10.30 25.93 -1.34
CA SER A 162 11.00 27.17 -1.70
C SER A 162 11.17 28.05 -0.47
N TYR A 163 12.38 28.56 -0.26
CA TYR A 163 12.68 29.46 0.85
C TYR A 163 13.38 30.72 0.32
N THR A 164 12.86 31.89 0.67
CA THR A 164 13.47 33.18 0.29
C THR A 164 13.96 33.88 1.56
N PRO A 165 15.27 33.84 1.88
CA PRO A 165 15.83 34.57 3.01
C PRO A 165 15.65 36.10 2.86
N ASN A 166 15.40 36.78 3.98
CA ASN A 166 15.28 38.23 4.09
C ASN A 166 16.39 38.82 4.99
N PRO A 167 17.29 39.69 4.52
CA PRO A 167 17.93 39.77 3.21
C PRO A 167 19.29 39.02 3.22
N GLY A 168 19.59 38.24 2.17
CA GLY A 168 20.90 37.61 1.96
C GLY A 168 20.91 36.71 0.72
N PRO A 169 22.08 36.45 0.10
CA PRO A 169 22.18 35.49 -1.00
C PRO A 169 21.86 34.07 -0.51
N CYS A 170 21.53 33.17 -1.44
CA CYS A 170 21.38 31.75 -1.14
C CYS A 170 22.57 31.18 -0.38
N LEU A 171 22.31 30.22 0.51
CA LEU A 171 23.37 29.47 1.17
C LEU A 171 24.10 28.59 0.14
N PRO A 172 25.42 28.36 0.32
CA PRO A 172 26.20 27.43 -0.50
C PRO A 172 25.70 25.99 -0.37
#